data_AF-A0A2V9F5S1-F1
#
_entry.id   AF-A0A2V9F5S1-F1
#
_cell.length_a   1.000
_cell.length_b   1.000
_cell.length_c   1.000
_cell.angle_alpha   90.00
_cell.angle_beta   90.00
_cell.angle_gamma   90.00
#
_symmetry.space_group_name_H-M   'P 1'
#
loop_
_entity.id
_entity.type
_entity.pdbx_description
1 polymer ?
#
loop_
_entity_poly.entity_id
_entity_poly.type
_entity_poly.pdbx_seq_one_letter_code
_entity_poly.pdbx_strand_id
1 'polypeptide(L)'
;DLRLAAPVDSVLGFTTNGHLEITNDGLPEDIQGVYLTKNAETFLGVRPLFGRMIEPFDAGHPVVVLNYRFWQRRFAGDPHVIGRTLEMDHDSYTIVGVMPRSFAFFDKSVGDVYLPASLMRAVANGPAPSFLPWIKLRPHVTVATANAALDPILRDIMKIHTEASLAWHLRLQPIIVPYQQDLGRTLALLLAGVVLLLIIGCANCSILLLARGRTRRHELAIRTAIGASRWRIVRQLLVEALVISCTGAVLGVAASYWLARLPLVLSRDS
;
A
#
# COMPACT_ATOMS: atom_id res chain seq x y z
N ASP A 1 13.66 -26.39 -3.57
CA ASP A 1 14.64 -26.19 -4.67
C ASP A 1 15.03 -24.76 -5.01
N LEU A 2 14.16 -23.74 -4.93
CA LEU A 2 14.54 -22.34 -5.30
C LEU A 2 15.76 -21.77 -4.54
N ARG A 3 16.01 -22.24 -3.31
CA ARG A 3 17.17 -21.83 -2.48
C ARG A 3 18.52 -22.34 -3.01
N LEU A 4 18.51 -23.35 -3.90
CA LEU A 4 19.72 -23.95 -4.46
C LEU A 4 20.26 -23.16 -5.66
N ALA A 5 19.49 -22.20 -6.18
CA ALA A 5 19.95 -21.34 -7.26
C ALA A 5 21.04 -20.38 -6.74
N ALA A 6 22.20 -20.39 -7.40
CA ALA A 6 23.35 -19.53 -7.08
C ALA A 6 23.01 -18.04 -6.81
N PRO A 7 22.10 -17.36 -7.54
CA PRO A 7 21.78 -15.96 -7.28
C PRO A 7 20.93 -15.70 -6.03
N VAL A 8 20.35 -16.73 -5.42
CA VAL A 8 19.44 -16.61 -4.28
C VAL A 8 20.22 -16.65 -2.97
N ASP A 9 19.91 -15.69 -2.08
CA ASP A 9 20.42 -15.62 -0.71
C ASP A 9 19.45 -16.33 0.24
N SER A 10 18.17 -15.93 0.19
CA SER A 10 17.13 -16.53 1.03
C SER A 10 15.75 -16.44 0.36
N VAL A 11 14.84 -17.29 0.81
CA VAL A 11 13.45 -17.35 0.31
C VAL A 11 12.49 -17.42 1.49
N LEU A 12 11.51 -16.53 1.50
CA LEU A 12 10.37 -16.54 2.39
C LEU A 12 9.13 -16.96 1.60
N GLY A 13 8.46 -18.01 2.05
CA GLY A 13 7.13 -18.35 1.56
C GLY A 13 6.09 -17.74 2.49
N PHE A 14 5.05 -17.13 1.93
CA PHE A 14 3.92 -16.64 2.72
C PHE A 14 2.60 -16.77 1.98
N THR A 15 1.50 -16.73 2.71
CA THR A 15 0.17 -16.55 2.16
C THR A 15 -0.66 -15.64 3.07
N THR A 16 -1.56 -14.86 2.47
CA THR A 16 -2.40 -13.87 3.16
C THR A 16 -3.88 -14.26 3.18
N ASN A 17 -4.21 -15.44 2.66
CA ASN A 17 -5.59 -15.92 2.50
C ASN A 17 -6.07 -16.76 3.69
N GLY A 18 -5.44 -16.63 4.86
CA GLY A 18 -5.94 -17.24 6.08
C GLY A 18 -7.04 -16.36 6.65
N HIS A 19 -8.30 -16.64 6.35
CA HIS A 19 -9.40 -16.15 7.18
C HIS A 19 -9.58 -17.14 8.32
N LEU A 20 -9.62 -16.63 9.55
CA LEU A 20 -9.77 -17.42 10.77
C LEU A 20 -10.83 -16.76 11.63
N GLU A 21 -11.64 -17.54 12.34
CA GLU A 21 -12.65 -17.01 13.25
C GLU A 21 -12.22 -17.21 14.70
N ILE A 22 -12.26 -16.14 15.51
CA ILE A 22 -12.02 -16.25 16.95
C ILE A 22 -13.23 -16.90 17.64
N THR A 23 -13.00 -17.93 18.45
CA THR A 23 -14.08 -18.70 19.09
C THR A 23 -14.14 -18.61 20.62
N ASN A 24 -13.13 -18.03 21.28
CA ASN A 24 -12.93 -18.20 22.72
C ASN A 24 -13.96 -17.46 23.62
N ASP A 25 -14.48 -16.29 23.23
CA ASP A 25 -15.24 -15.42 24.16
C ASP A 25 -16.23 -14.42 23.48
N GLY A 26 -17.30 -14.92 22.86
CA GLY A 26 -18.42 -14.07 22.41
C GLY A 26 -18.81 -14.24 20.95
N LEU A 27 -19.09 -13.12 20.26
CA LEU A 27 -19.44 -13.11 18.83
C LEU A 27 -18.21 -13.49 18.00
N PRO A 28 -18.36 -14.39 17.00
CA PRO A 28 -17.29 -14.70 16.07
C PRO A 28 -16.75 -13.43 15.39
N GLU A 29 -15.43 -13.27 15.43
CA GLU A 29 -14.71 -12.19 14.75
C GLU A 29 -13.82 -12.83 13.67
N ASP A 30 -14.05 -12.47 12.40
CA ASP A 30 -13.16 -12.84 11.29
C ASP A 30 -11.87 -12.02 11.40
N ILE A 31 -10.75 -12.73 11.44
CA ILE A 31 -9.41 -12.15 11.52
C ILE A 31 -8.54 -12.67 10.38
N GLN A 32 -7.57 -11.85 10.01
CA GLN A 32 -6.67 -12.20 8.93
C GLN A 32 -5.38 -12.85 9.46
N GLY A 33 -5.27 -14.15 9.22
CA GLY A 33 -4.08 -14.96 9.42
C GLY A 33 -3.13 -14.92 8.22
N VAL A 34 -1.85 -14.68 8.52
CA VAL A 34 -0.76 -14.75 7.55
C VAL A 34 0.14 -15.93 7.91
N TYR A 35 0.26 -16.88 6.98
CA TYR A 35 1.13 -18.03 7.18
C TYR A 35 2.53 -17.73 6.66
N LEU A 36 3.54 -18.00 7.48
CA LEU A 36 4.95 -17.69 7.19
C LEU A 36 5.82 -18.94 7.29
N THR A 37 6.80 -19.06 6.40
CA THR A 37 7.83 -20.09 6.58
C THR A 37 8.72 -19.78 7.78
N LYS A 38 9.22 -20.84 8.44
CA LYS A 38 10.06 -20.83 9.66
C LYS A 38 11.31 -19.92 9.67
N ASN A 39 11.67 -19.32 8.55
CA ASN A 39 12.81 -18.42 8.40
C ASN A 39 12.41 -16.94 8.30
N ALA A 40 11.16 -16.60 8.62
CA ALA A 40 10.65 -15.24 8.44
C ALA A 40 11.39 -14.20 9.29
N GLU A 41 11.84 -14.52 10.51
CA GLU A 41 12.57 -13.58 11.35
C GLU A 41 13.89 -13.18 10.69
N THR A 42 14.68 -14.18 10.27
CA THR A 42 15.97 -13.95 9.61
C THR A 42 15.81 -13.30 8.23
N PHE A 43 14.73 -13.62 7.51
CA PHE A 43 14.48 -13.05 6.19
C PHE A 43 14.06 -11.57 6.27
N LEU A 44 13.13 -11.24 7.18
CA LEU A 44 12.58 -9.90 7.34
C LEU A 44 13.49 -9.00 8.19
N GLY A 45 14.33 -9.58 9.05
CA GLY A 45 15.21 -8.86 9.95
C GLY A 45 14.47 -8.14 11.08
N VAL A 46 13.25 -8.58 11.42
CA VAL A 46 12.40 -7.94 12.43
C VAL A 46 12.24 -8.85 13.64
N ARG A 47 12.57 -8.32 14.81
CA ARG A 47 12.39 -9.01 16.08
C ARG A 47 11.05 -8.65 16.72
N PRO A 48 10.35 -9.60 17.36
CA PRO A 48 9.17 -9.32 18.16
C PRO A 48 9.46 -8.33 19.29
N LEU A 49 8.44 -7.55 19.67
CA LEU A 49 8.45 -6.68 20.84
C LEU A 49 8.44 -7.50 22.14
N PHE A 50 7.67 -8.58 22.16
CA PHE A 50 7.59 -9.54 23.26
C PHE A 50 7.69 -10.96 22.71
N GLY A 51 8.27 -11.87 23.51
CA GLY A 51 8.40 -13.28 23.16
C GLY A 51 9.37 -13.53 22.00
N ARG A 52 8.99 -14.42 21.08
CA ARG A 52 9.80 -14.89 19.95
C ARG A 52 8.96 -15.04 18.68
N MET A 53 9.64 -15.12 17.54
CA MET A 53 8.99 -15.38 16.26
C MET A 53 8.82 -16.90 16.08
N ILE A 54 8.14 -17.31 15.01
CA ILE A 54 7.99 -18.71 14.59
C ILE A 54 9.37 -19.30 14.26
N GLU A 55 9.71 -20.39 14.94
CA GLU A 55 10.98 -21.09 14.81
C GLU A 55 10.82 -22.45 14.11
N PRO A 56 11.93 -23.08 13.67
CA PRO A 56 11.88 -24.38 13.01
C PRO A 56 11.21 -25.50 13.81
N PHE A 57 11.28 -25.48 15.15
CA PHE A 57 10.70 -26.51 16.00
C PHE A 57 9.19 -26.32 16.21
N ASP A 58 8.63 -25.14 15.91
CA ASP A 58 7.19 -24.89 15.97
C ASP A 58 6.44 -25.51 14.79
N ALA A 59 7.15 -26.16 13.85
CA ALA A 59 6.53 -26.86 12.74
C ALA A 59 5.53 -27.91 13.26
N GLY A 60 4.26 -27.74 12.86
CA GLY A 60 3.15 -28.59 13.30
C GLY A 60 2.59 -28.28 14.70
N HIS A 61 3.17 -27.34 15.44
CA HIS A 61 2.67 -26.91 16.74
C HIS A 61 1.73 -25.70 16.58
N PRO A 62 0.58 -25.66 17.27
CA PRO A 62 -0.38 -24.56 17.16
C PRO A 62 0.13 -23.34 17.94
N VAL A 63 1.03 -22.58 17.32
CA VAL A 63 1.57 -21.34 17.86
C VAL A 63 1.15 -20.16 17.01
N VAL A 64 1.05 -18.99 17.64
CA VAL A 64 0.66 -17.75 16.97
C VAL A 64 1.50 -16.57 17.44
N VAL A 65 1.85 -15.68 16.51
CA VAL A 65 2.48 -14.40 16.80
C VAL A 65 1.47 -13.29 16.46
N LEU A 66 1.23 -12.38 17.40
CA LEU A 66 0.22 -11.32 17.22
C LEU A 66 0.82 -10.12 16.49
N ASN A 67 0.01 -9.47 15.65
CA ASN A 67 0.30 -8.11 15.23
C ASN A 67 0.09 -7.12 16.39
N TYR A 68 0.87 -6.04 16.41
CA TYR A 68 0.77 -4.99 17.42
C TYR A 68 -0.65 -4.43 17.57
N ARG A 69 -1.33 -4.14 16.45
CA ARG A 69 -2.68 -3.55 16.47
C ARG A 69 -3.72 -4.52 17.02
N PHE A 70 -3.63 -5.78 16.63
CA PHE A 70 -4.52 -6.83 17.13
C PHE A 70 -4.32 -7.06 18.63
N TRP A 71 -3.06 -7.12 19.08
CA TRP A 71 -2.71 -7.21 20.50
C TRP A 71 -3.26 -6.04 21.33
N GLN A 72 -3.12 -4.80 20.83
CA GLN A 72 -3.70 -3.62 21.48
C GLN A 72 -5.23 -3.67 21.55
N ARG A 73 -5.90 -4.03 20.45
CA ARG A 73 -7.37 -4.10 20.37
C ARG A 73 -7.97 -5.18 21.27
N ARG A 74 -7.41 -6.40 21.22
CA ARG A 74 -8.01 -7.58 21.89
C ARG A 74 -7.52 -7.77 23.32
N PHE A 75 -6.26 -7.47 23.59
CA PHE A 75 -5.63 -7.71 24.90
C PHE A 75 -5.33 -6.42 25.66
N ALA A 76 -5.86 -5.28 25.20
CA ALA A 76 -5.62 -3.95 25.80
C ALA A 76 -4.13 -3.61 26.00
N GLY A 77 -3.24 -4.22 25.20
CA GLY A 77 -1.79 -4.05 25.34
C GLY A 77 -1.19 -4.77 26.56
N ASP A 78 -1.79 -5.87 27.05
CA ASP A 78 -1.24 -6.65 28.17
C ASP A 78 0.13 -7.30 27.79
N PRO A 79 1.24 -6.94 28.47
CA PRO A 79 2.55 -7.51 28.20
C PRO A 79 2.68 -8.99 28.63
N HIS A 80 1.77 -9.50 29.45
CA HIS A 80 1.76 -10.91 29.92
C HIS A 80 0.90 -11.83 29.03
N VAL A 81 0.71 -11.46 27.76
CA VAL A 81 -0.04 -12.27 26.79
C VAL A 81 0.74 -13.50 26.31
N ILE A 82 2.07 -13.50 26.43
CA ILE A 82 2.92 -14.62 26.02
C ILE A 82 2.60 -15.86 26.86
N GLY A 83 2.41 -17.00 26.19
CA GLY A 83 2.02 -18.28 26.80
C GLY A 83 0.52 -18.46 27.00
N ARG A 84 -0.30 -17.42 26.80
CA ARG A 84 -1.77 -17.56 26.80
C ARG A 84 -2.25 -18.26 25.54
N THR A 85 -3.43 -18.84 25.62
CA THR A 85 -4.10 -19.51 24.49
C THR A 85 -5.10 -18.58 23.81
N LEU A 86 -5.15 -18.65 22.49
CA LEU A 86 -6.14 -18.01 21.63
C LEU A 86 -6.82 -19.10 20.81
N GLU A 87 -8.13 -19.23 20.94
CA GLU A 87 -8.90 -20.15 20.10
C GLU A 87 -9.28 -19.51 18.78
N MET A 88 -8.91 -20.16 17.68
CA MET A 88 -9.19 -19.77 16.31
C MET A 88 -9.65 -21.01 15.54
N ASP A 89 -10.77 -20.94 14.83
CA ASP A 89 -11.38 -22.07 14.10
C ASP A 89 -11.55 -23.34 14.96
N HIS A 90 -11.93 -23.17 16.23
CA HIS A 90 -12.05 -24.25 17.23
C HIS A 90 -10.74 -24.97 17.60
N ASP A 91 -9.58 -24.47 17.15
CA ASP A 91 -8.27 -24.96 17.54
C ASP A 91 -7.61 -23.97 18.52
N SER A 92 -6.90 -24.49 19.51
CA SER A 92 -6.22 -23.68 20.54
C SER A 92 -4.78 -23.39 20.13
N TYR A 93 -4.43 -22.10 20.01
CA TYR A 93 -3.08 -21.64 19.65
C TYR A 93 -2.39 -20.95 20.81
N THR A 94 -1.13 -21.29 21.06
CA THR A 94 -0.32 -20.63 22.09
C THR A 94 0.33 -19.36 21.53
N ILE A 95 0.15 -18.24 22.23
CA ILE A 95 0.74 -16.96 21.85
C ILE A 95 2.22 -16.97 22.21
N VAL A 96 3.10 -16.95 21.21
CA VAL A 96 4.56 -17.03 21.41
C VAL A 96 5.28 -15.70 21.20
N GLY A 97 4.63 -14.72 20.57
CA GLY A 97 5.23 -13.41 20.34
C GLY A 97 4.23 -12.33 19.96
N VAL A 98 4.70 -11.07 20.03
CA VAL A 98 3.98 -9.88 19.57
C VAL A 98 4.92 -9.05 18.70
N MET A 99 4.51 -8.72 17.48
CA MET A 99 5.33 -7.90 16.57
C MET A 99 5.34 -6.42 16.99
N PRO A 100 6.42 -5.67 16.70
CA PRO A 100 6.50 -4.25 17.00
C PRO A 100 5.53 -3.42 16.15
N ARG A 101 5.14 -2.23 16.63
CA ARG A 101 4.21 -1.30 15.94
C ARG A 101 4.62 -0.97 14.50
N SER A 102 5.93 -0.92 14.23
CA SER A 102 6.48 -0.61 12.91
C SER A 102 6.36 -1.75 11.89
N PHE A 103 5.95 -2.94 12.33
CA PHE A 103 5.88 -4.11 11.46
C PHE A 103 4.50 -4.26 10.82
N ALA A 104 4.47 -4.11 9.50
CA ALA A 104 3.34 -4.43 8.64
C ALA A 104 3.84 -5.42 7.57
N PHE A 105 3.43 -6.68 7.67
CA PHE A 105 3.90 -7.73 6.77
C PHE A 105 3.46 -7.52 5.32
N PHE A 106 2.26 -6.95 5.11
CA PHE A 106 1.71 -6.71 3.79
C PHE A 106 0.89 -5.41 3.78
N ASP A 107 1.13 -4.53 2.79
CA ASP A 107 0.58 -3.16 2.74
C ASP A 107 -0.95 -3.13 2.51
N LYS A 108 -1.48 -4.14 1.82
CA LYS A 108 -2.93 -4.27 1.54
C LYS A 108 -3.72 -4.94 2.65
N SER A 109 -3.04 -5.65 3.54
CA SER A 109 -3.62 -6.23 4.75
C SER A 109 -2.55 -6.47 5.81
N VAL A 110 -2.60 -5.68 6.86
CA VAL A 110 -1.80 -5.94 8.06
C VAL A 110 -2.47 -7.14 8.74
N GLY A 111 -2.00 -8.35 8.44
CA GLY A 111 -2.52 -9.56 9.07
C GLY A 111 -2.57 -9.40 10.59
N ASP A 112 -3.69 -9.77 11.20
CA ASP A 112 -3.91 -9.67 12.64
C ASP A 112 -3.00 -10.64 13.40
N VAL A 113 -2.74 -11.81 12.80
CA VAL A 113 -1.93 -12.88 13.38
C VAL A 113 -1.01 -13.53 12.34
N TYR A 114 0.14 -14.02 12.80
CA TYR A 114 1.12 -14.75 12.01
C TYR A 114 1.23 -16.19 12.51
N LEU A 115 1.12 -17.15 11.58
CA LEU A 115 1.11 -18.58 11.89
C LEU A 115 2.20 -19.34 11.12
N PRO A 116 2.69 -20.48 11.65
CA PRO A 116 3.59 -21.35 10.91
C PRO A 116 2.93 -21.88 9.63
N ALA A 117 3.62 -21.79 8.49
CA ALA A 117 3.16 -22.33 7.21
C ALA A 117 2.77 -23.82 7.24
N SER A 118 3.34 -24.59 8.17
CA SER A 118 2.99 -26.00 8.38
C SER A 118 1.56 -26.23 8.90
N LEU A 119 0.93 -25.21 9.49
CA LEU A 119 -0.44 -25.30 10.02
C LEU A 119 -1.50 -25.00 8.95
N MET A 120 -1.08 -24.51 7.78
CA MET A 120 -2.02 -24.20 6.72
C MET A 120 -2.70 -25.46 6.22
N ARG A 121 -4.00 -25.59 6.48
CA ARG A 121 -4.81 -26.73 6.04
C ARG A 121 -5.18 -26.56 4.57
N ALA A 122 -5.07 -27.65 3.81
CA ALA A 122 -5.69 -27.71 2.49
C ALA A 122 -7.21 -27.77 2.68
N VAL A 123 -7.94 -26.92 1.98
CA VAL A 123 -9.41 -27.01 1.94
C VAL A 123 -9.77 -28.29 1.19
N ALA A 124 -10.66 -29.11 1.74
CA ALA A 124 -11.15 -30.31 1.06
C ALA A 124 -11.77 -29.91 -0.29
N ASN A 125 -11.25 -30.46 -1.40
CA ASN A 125 -11.59 -30.10 -2.78
C ASN A 125 -11.26 -28.66 -3.22
N GLY A 126 -10.47 -27.92 -2.44
CA GLY A 126 -9.93 -26.61 -2.82
C GLY A 126 -8.57 -26.72 -3.50
N PRO A 127 -8.10 -25.65 -4.17
CA PRO A 127 -6.75 -25.60 -4.71
C PRO A 127 -5.73 -25.80 -3.58
N ALA A 128 -4.62 -26.47 -3.90
CA ALA A 128 -3.52 -26.66 -2.96
C ALA A 128 -3.07 -25.30 -2.38
N PRO A 129 -2.68 -25.23 -1.09
CA PRO A 129 -2.14 -24.04 -0.46
C PRO A 129 -1.07 -23.37 -1.33
N SER A 130 -1.37 -22.18 -1.86
CA SER A 130 -0.41 -21.43 -2.66
C SER A 130 0.36 -20.47 -1.77
N PHE A 131 1.68 -20.62 -1.78
CA PHE A 131 2.59 -19.69 -1.13
C PHE A 131 3.20 -18.78 -2.19
N LEU A 132 3.14 -17.47 -1.93
CA LEU A 132 3.88 -16.49 -2.69
C LEU A 132 5.35 -16.50 -2.20
N PRO A 133 6.33 -16.70 -3.09
CA PRO A 133 7.73 -16.64 -2.71
C PRO A 133 8.23 -15.19 -2.79
N TRP A 134 8.74 -14.67 -1.68
CA TRP A 134 9.69 -13.57 -1.69
C TRP A 134 11.12 -14.11 -1.71
N ILE A 135 11.89 -13.62 -2.66
CA ILE A 135 13.26 -14.07 -2.90
C ILE A 135 14.20 -12.90 -2.67
N LYS A 136 15.13 -13.07 -1.72
CA LYS A 136 16.23 -12.16 -1.52
C LYS A 136 17.39 -12.62 -2.41
N LEU A 137 17.81 -11.73 -3.30
CA LEU A 137 18.96 -11.97 -4.18
C LEU A 137 20.26 -11.64 -3.42
N ARG A 138 21.35 -12.30 -3.80
CA ARG A 138 22.68 -11.95 -3.31
C ARG A 138 23.08 -10.53 -3.74
N PRO A 139 23.99 -9.87 -3.01
CA PRO A 139 24.53 -8.58 -3.42
C PRO A 139 25.06 -8.62 -4.86
N HIS A 140 24.83 -7.55 -5.63
CA HIS A 140 25.30 -7.37 -7.01
C HIS A 140 24.69 -8.30 -8.07
N VAL A 141 23.67 -9.08 -7.74
CA VAL A 141 22.93 -9.89 -8.72
C VAL A 141 21.82 -9.06 -9.37
N THR A 142 21.78 -9.03 -10.70
CA THR A 142 20.68 -8.38 -11.43
C THR A 142 19.45 -9.29 -11.49
N VAL A 143 18.25 -8.68 -11.57
CA VAL A 143 16.99 -9.41 -11.75
C VAL A 143 17.01 -10.26 -13.02
N ALA A 144 17.65 -9.78 -14.09
CA ALA A 144 17.79 -10.53 -15.35
C ALA A 144 18.62 -11.81 -15.17
N THR A 145 19.76 -11.72 -14.48
CA THR A 145 20.60 -12.88 -14.16
C THR A 145 19.86 -13.88 -13.26
N ALA A 146 19.13 -13.38 -12.26
CA ALA A 146 18.34 -14.22 -11.38
C ALA A 146 17.21 -14.94 -12.13
N ASN A 147 16.50 -14.25 -13.03
CA ASN A 147 15.48 -14.85 -13.88
C ASN A 147 16.06 -15.97 -14.75
N ALA A 148 17.17 -15.72 -15.45
CA ALA A 148 17.80 -16.72 -16.29
C ALA A 148 18.20 -18.00 -15.53
N ALA A 149 18.62 -17.86 -14.26
CA ALA A 149 19.00 -18.99 -13.42
C ALA A 149 17.79 -19.74 -12.81
N LEU A 150 16.69 -19.03 -12.49
CA LEU A 150 15.49 -19.63 -11.91
C LEU A 150 14.53 -20.20 -12.95
N ASP A 151 14.50 -19.66 -14.15
CA ASP A 151 13.68 -20.12 -15.27
C ASP A 151 13.65 -21.64 -15.47
N PRO A 152 14.80 -22.35 -15.55
CA PRO A 152 14.78 -23.81 -15.72
C PRO A 152 14.18 -24.53 -14.51
N ILE A 153 14.52 -24.10 -13.29
CA ILE A 153 14.01 -24.67 -12.03
C ILE A 153 12.49 -24.49 -11.95
N LEU A 154 11.99 -23.32 -12.31
CA LEU A 154 10.56 -23.00 -12.32
C LEU A 154 9.81 -23.83 -13.36
N ARG A 155 10.39 -24.02 -14.56
CA ARG A 155 9.82 -24.90 -15.59
C ARG A 155 9.73 -26.35 -15.12
N ASP A 156 10.73 -26.84 -14.39
CA ASP A 156 10.70 -28.21 -13.87
C ASP A 156 9.69 -28.38 -12.72
N ILE A 157 9.55 -27.41 -11.82
CA ILE A 157 8.50 -27.39 -10.78
C ILE A 157 7.09 -27.39 -11.43
N MET A 158 6.92 -26.62 -12.51
CA MET A 158 5.68 -26.52 -13.29
C MET A 158 5.28 -27.84 -13.96
N LYS A 159 6.24 -28.65 -14.42
CA LYS A 159 5.98 -29.97 -15.02
C LYS A 159 5.51 -31.02 -14.01
N ILE A 160 5.74 -30.79 -12.72
CA ILE A 160 5.37 -31.71 -11.64
C ILE A 160 3.97 -31.40 -11.10
N HIS A 161 3.55 -30.13 -11.15
CA HIS A 161 2.24 -29.67 -10.65
C HIS A 161 1.26 -29.46 -11.82
N THR A 162 0.95 -30.57 -12.49
CA THR A 162 0.32 -30.65 -13.81
C THR A 162 -1.21 -30.63 -13.75
N GLU A 163 -1.84 -29.51 -13.36
CA GLU A 163 -3.27 -29.27 -13.72
C GLU A 163 -3.60 -27.82 -14.09
N ALA A 164 -2.74 -26.83 -13.83
CA ALA A 164 -3.04 -25.40 -14.14
C ALA A 164 -1.95 -24.65 -14.94
N SER A 165 -0.93 -25.35 -15.46
CA SER A 165 0.39 -24.77 -15.75
C SER A 165 0.65 -24.27 -17.19
N LEU A 166 -0.36 -24.00 -18.02
CA LEU A 166 -0.12 -23.70 -19.46
C LEU A 166 0.01 -22.21 -19.86
N ALA A 167 -0.06 -21.24 -18.94
CA ALA A 167 0.02 -19.82 -19.34
C ALA A 167 0.86 -18.88 -18.46
N TRP A 168 1.36 -19.34 -17.31
CA TRP A 168 2.00 -18.45 -16.33
C TRP A 168 3.51 -18.34 -16.56
N HIS A 169 3.96 -17.19 -17.06
CA HIS A 169 5.38 -16.84 -17.06
C HIS A 169 5.73 -16.25 -15.70
N LEU A 170 6.36 -17.05 -14.83
CA LEU A 170 6.84 -16.56 -13.54
C LEU A 170 8.11 -15.72 -13.78
N ARG A 171 7.98 -14.40 -13.71
CA ARG A 171 9.14 -13.49 -13.74
C ARG A 171 9.38 -12.92 -12.36
N LEU A 172 10.63 -12.96 -11.91
CA LEU A 172 11.08 -12.13 -10.80
C LEU A 172 10.88 -10.68 -11.18
N GLN A 173 10.19 -9.98 -10.30
CA GLN A 173 9.99 -8.55 -10.37
C GLN A 173 10.53 -8.00 -9.04
N PRO A 174 11.18 -6.82 -9.05
CA PRO A 174 11.43 -6.11 -7.80
C PRO A 174 10.13 -5.98 -7.02
N ILE A 175 10.19 -6.18 -5.70
CA ILE A 175 9.00 -6.15 -4.84
C ILE A 175 8.21 -4.86 -5.04
N ILE A 176 8.84 -3.74 -5.41
CA ILE A 176 8.15 -2.47 -5.64
C ILE A 176 7.28 -2.44 -6.90
N VAL A 177 7.53 -3.26 -7.91
CA VAL A 177 6.82 -3.19 -9.21
C VAL A 177 5.32 -3.50 -9.08
N PRO A 178 4.87 -4.58 -8.43
CA PRO A 178 3.42 -4.80 -8.23
C PRO A 178 2.77 -3.78 -7.26
N TYR A 179 3.56 -3.05 -6.48
CA TYR A 179 3.09 -2.01 -5.53
C TYR A 179 3.21 -0.59 -6.07
N GLN A 180 3.96 -0.40 -7.15
CA GLN A 180 3.68 0.62 -8.15
C GLN A 180 2.35 0.21 -8.79
N GLN A 181 1.28 0.35 -8.00
CA GLN A 181 -0.07 0.53 -8.51
C GLN A 181 0.06 1.51 -9.67
N ASP A 182 -0.74 1.31 -10.71
CA ASP A 182 -0.87 2.20 -11.86
C ASP A 182 -1.53 3.53 -11.42
N LEU A 183 -0.97 4.14 -10.38
CA LEU A 183 -1.21 5.49 -9.88
C LEU A 183 -1.13 6.47 -11.03
N GLY A 184 -0.35 6.17 -12.07
CA GLY A 184 -0.32 6.92 -13.32
C GLY A 184 -1.71 7.17 -13.86
N ARG A 185 -2.60 6.16 -13.92
CA ARG A 185 -3.96 6.32 -14.44
C ARG A 185 -4.85 7.15 -13.52
N THR A 186 -4.84 6.87 -12.22
CA THR A 186 -5.65 7.62 -11.24
C THR A 186 -5.18 9.07 -11.12
N LEU A 187 -3.86 9.32 -11.05
CA LEU A 187 -3.30 10.66 -11.09
C LEU A 187 -3.58 11.36 -12.41
N ALA A 188 -3.52 10.66 -13.55
CA ALA A 188 -3.86 11.25 -14.84
C ALA A 188 -5.33 11.69 -14.90
N LEU A 189 -6.26 10.89 -14.36
CA LEU A 189 -7.68 11.26 -14.27
C LEU A 189 -7.89 12.45 -13.32
N LEU A 190 -7.24 12.46 -12.15
CA LEU A 190 -7.28 13.59 -11.23
C LEU A 190 -6.69 14.85 -11.85
N LEU A 191 -5.55 14.74 -12.54
CA LEU A 191 -4.90 15.84 -13.25
C LEU A 191 -5.80 16.36 -14.38
N ALA A 192 -6.44 15.47 -15.15
CA ALA A 192 -7.40 15.85 -16.17
C ALA A 192 -8.59 16.63 -15.56
N GLY A 193 -9.09 16.20 -14.40
CA GLY A 193 -10.09 16.94 -13.64
C GLY A 193 -9.62 18.33 -13.21
N VAL A 194 -8.41 18.44 -12.67
CA VAL A 194 -7.82 19.74 -12.28
C VAL A 194 -7.63 20.67 -13.48
N VAL A 195 -7.17 20.15 -14.62
CA VAL A 195 -7.03 20.92 -15.86
C VAL A 195 -8.39 21.41 -16.36
N LEU A 196 -9.43 20.57 -16.30
CA LEU A 196 -10.79 20.98 -16.67
C LEU A 196 -11.32 22.10 -15.76
N LEU A 197 -11.11 21.98 -14.45
CA LEU A 197 -11.46 23.03 -13.48
C LEU A 197 -10.70 24.34 -13.75
N LEU A 198 -9.42 24.25 -14.11
CA LEU A 198 -8.62 25.42 -14.49
C LEU A 198 -9.19 26.09 -15.75
N ILE A 199 -9.59 25.31 -16.76
CA ILE A 199 -10.21 25.83 -17.99
C ILE A 199 -11.53 26.55 -17.66
N ILE A 200 -12.37 25.98 -16.79
CA ILE A 200 -13.62 26.62 -16.33
C ILE A 200 -13.30 27.96 -15.63
N GLY A 201 -12.28 27.97 -14.76
CA GLY A 201 -11.80 29.20 -14.11
C GLY A 201 -11.33 30.27 -15.11
N CYS A 202 -10.57 29.88 -16.12
CA CYS A 202 -10.09 30.76 -17.19
C CYS A 202 -11.25 31.32 -18.05
N ALA A 203 -12.26 30.48 -18.36
CA ALA A 203 -13.46 30.90 -19.08
C ALA A 203 -14.25 31.94 -18.27
N ASN A 204 -14.43 31.70 -16.97
CA ASN A 204 -15.09 32.64 -16.06
C ASN A 204 -14.34 33.97 -15.97
N CYS A 205 -13.01 33.94 -15.86
CA CYS A 205 -12.19 35.16 -15.91
C CYS A 205 -12.39 35.92 -17.22
N SER A 206 -12.44 35.23 -18.35
CA SER A 206 -12.66 35.83 -19.67
C SER A 206 -14.02 36.52 -19.76
N ILE A 207 -15.09 35.87 -19.28
CA ILE A 207 -16.45 36.45 -19.22
C ILE A 207 -16.46 37.70 -18.34
N LEU A 208 -15.77 37.67 -17.20
CA LEU A 208 -15.70 38.77 -16.25
C LEU A 208 -14.93 39.97 -16.82
N LEU A 209 -13.83 39.72 -17.54
CA LEU A 209 -13.07 40.76 -18.26
C LEU A 209 -13.91 41.38 -19.39
N LEU A 210 -14.67 40.56 -20.14
CA LEU A 210 -15.60 41.04 -21.17
C LEU A 210 -16.72 41.90 -20.58
N ALA A 211 -17.29 41.52 -19.43
CA ALA A 211 -18.30 42.29 -18.73
C ALA A 211 -17.75 43.65 -18.25
N ARG A 212 -16.56 43.67 -17.62
CA ARG A 212 -15.89 44.91 -17.19
C ARG A 212 -15.55 45.85 -18.35
N GLY A 213 -15.16 45.27 -19.50
CA GLY A 213 -14.92 46.04 -20.72
C GLY A 213 -16.18 46.74 -21.24
N ARG A 214 -17.36 46.10 -21.12
CA ARG A 214 -18.64 46.72 -21.49
C ARG A 214 -19.03 47.86 -20.56
N THR A 215 -18.86 47.71 -19.24
CA THR A 215 -19.17 48.78 -18.28
C THR A 215 -18.23 49.98 -18.40
N ARG A 216 -16.97 49.76 -18.77
CA ARG A 216 -15.96 50.84 -18.96
C ARG A 216 -15.90 51.38 -20.39
N ARG A 217 -16.84 51.02 -21.28
CA ARG A 217 -16.83 51.42 -22.69
C ARG A 217 -16.67 52.93 -22.88
N HIS A 218 -17.36 53.72 -22.08
CA HIS A 218 -17.35 55.18 -22.19
C HIS A 218 -15.99 55.78 -21.79
N GLU A 219 -15.38 55.26 -20.72
CA GLU A 219 -14.04 55.65 -20.25
C GLU A 219 -12.94 55.24 -21.25
N LEU A 220 -13.08 54.04 -21.83
CA LEU A 220 -12.18 53.51 -22.85
C LEU A 220 -12.27 54.30 -24.15
N ALA A 221 -13.47 54.68 -24.59
CA ALA A 221 -13.68 55.51 -25.78
C ALA A 221 -13.05 56.90 -25.63
N ILE A 222 -13.22 57.54 -24.47
CA ILE A 222 -12.59 58.83 -24.15
C ILE A 222 -11.06 58.67 -24.17
N ARG A 223 -10.49 57.66 -23.49
CA ARG A 223 -9.03 57.40 -23.49
C ARG A 223 -8.46 57.15 -24.88
N THR A 224 -9.17 56.44 -25.74
CA THR A 224 -8.74 56.24 -27.13
C THR A 224 -8.79 57.51 -27.95
N ALA A 225 -9.73 58.43 -27.68
CA ALA A 225 -9.80 59.73 -28.35
C ALA A 225 -8.63 60.65 -27.97
N ILE A 226 -8.07 60.51 -26.77
CA ILE A 226 -6.84 61.20 -26.31
C ILE A 226 -5.55 60.44 -26.70
N GLY A 227 -5.64 59.39 -27.53
CA GLY A 227 -4.47 58.67 -28.07
C GLY A 227 -3.92 57.53 -27.20
N ALA A 228 -4.64 57.07 -26.18
CA ALA A 228 -4.18 55.93 -25.37
C ALA A 228 -4.17 54.62 -26.18
N SER A 229 -3.05 53.89 -26.14
CA SER A 229 -2.91 52.64 -26.88
C SER A 229 -3.78 51.52 -26.30
N ARG A 230 -4.43 50.76 -27.18
CA ARG A 230 -5.25 49.57 -26.82
C ARG A 230 -4.48 48.56 -25.97
N TRP A 231 -3.16 48.50 -26.13
CA TRP A 231 -2.26 47.62 -25.38
C TRP A 231 -2.19 47.94 -23.88
N ARG A 232 -2.26 49.23 -23.50
CA ARG A 232 -2.23 49.64 -22.09
C ARG A 232 -3.46 49.11 -21.32
N ILE A 233 -4.61 49.07 -21.98
CA ILE A 233 -5.88 48.58 -21.41
C ILE A 233 -5.85 47.06 -21.26
N VAL A 234 -5.41 46.34 -22.29
CA VAL A 234 -5.27 44.87 -22.24
C VAL A 234 -4.29 44.47 -21.14
N ARG A 235 -3.15 45.15 -21.02
CA ARG A 235 -2.16 44.90 -19.97
C ARG A 235 -2.74 45.09 -18.57
N GLN A 236 -3.52 46.15 -18.35
CA GLN A 236 -4.14 46.41 -17.04
C GLN A 236 -5.10 45.28 -16.63
N LEU A 237 -5.97 44.85 -17.55
CA LEU A 237 -6.92 43.78 -17.31
C LEU A 237 -6.24 42.42 -17.06
N LEU A 238 -5.16 42.12 -17.79
CA LEU A 238 -4.34 40.93 -17.56
C LEU A 238 -3.67 40.95 -16.18
N VAL A 239 -3.16 42.10 -15.74
CA VAL A 239 -2.55 42.23 -14.41
C VAL A 239 -3.59 42.04 -13.30
N GLU A 240 -4.78 42.64 -13.44
CA GLU A 240 -5.87 42.43 -12.47
C GLU A 240 -6.27 40.96 -12.36
N ALA A 241 -6.42 40.26 -13.50
CA ALA A 241 -6.75 38.84 -13.52
C ALA A 241 -5.63 37.97 -12.93
N LEU A 242 -4.37 38.29 -13.24
CA LEU A 242 -3.21 37.58 -12.72
C LEU A 242 -3.12 37.70 -11.19
N VAL A 243 -3.32 38.89 -10.63
CA VAL A 243 -3.30 39.12 -9.18
C VAL A 243 -4.40 38.33 -8.46
N ILE A 244 -5.61 38.31 -9.01
CA ILE A 244 -6.73 37.54 -8.45
C ILE A 244 -6.45 36.03 -8.53
N SER A 245 -5.90 35.56 -9.66
CA SER A 245 -5.54 34.15 -9.84
C SER A 245 -4.42 33.72 -8.89
N CYS A 246 -3.36 34.50 -8.77
CA CYS A 246 -2.25 34.22 -7.86
C CYS A 246 -2.68 34.22 -6.40
N THR A 247 -3.51 35.17 -5.98
CA THR A 247 -4.04 35.21 -4.60
C THR A 247 -4.93 34.00 -4.31
N GLY A 248 -5.81 33.62 -5.24
CA GLY A 248 -6.59 32.39 -5.14
C GLY A 248 -5.72 31.13 -5.06
N ALA A 249 -4.67 31.04 -5.89
CA ALA A 249 -3.74 29.91 -5.87
C ALA A 249 -2.98 29.80 -4.54
N VAL A 250 -2.47 30.92 -4.00
CA VAL A 250 -1.77 30.95 -2.71
C VAL A 250 -2.72 30.52 -1.58
N LEU A 251 -3.95 31.05 -1.54
CA LEU A 251 -4.95 30.66 -0.55
C LEU A 251 -5.34 29.19 -0.68
N GLY A 252 -5.52 28.70 -1.91
CA GLY A 252 -5.83 27.29 -2.18
C GLY A 252 -4.73 26.34 -1.73
N VAL A 253 -3.46 26.66 -2.00
CA VAL A 253 -2.31 25.88 -1.54
C VAL A 253 -2.21 25.89 -0.02
N ALA A 254 -2.39 27.06 0.60
CA ALA A 254 -2.37 27.18 2.06
C ALA A 254 -3.49 26.35 2.72
N ALA A 255 -4.71 26.41 2.18
CA ALA A 255 -5.84 25.62 2.66
C ALA A 255 -5.61 24.12 2.45
N SER A 256 -5.08 23.71 1.30
CA SER A 256 -4.72 22.32 1.00
C SER A 256 -3.68 21.78 1.99
N TYR A 257 -2.64 22.57 2.28
CA TYR A 257 -1.62 22.20 3.25
C TYR A 257 -2.18 22.02 4.67
N TRP A 258 -3.08 22.92 5.07
CA TRP A 258 -3.78 22.84 6.35
C TRP A 258 -4.67 21.59 6.45
N LEU A 259 -5.48 21.34 5.42
CA LEU A 259 -6.37 20.18 5.34
C LEU A 259 -5.58 18.86 5.30
N ALA A 260 -4.45 18.81 4.60
CA ALA A 260 -3.62 17.61 4.54
C ALA A 260 -3.00 17.23 5.89
N ARG A 261 -2.81 18.20 6.80
CA ARG A 261 -2.29 17.96 8.16
C ARG A 261 -3.36 17.54 9.16
N LEU A 262 -4.63 17.81 8.87
CA LEU A 262 -5.76 17.52 9.75
C LEU A 262 -5.88 16.02 10.12
N PRO A 263 -5.74 15.06 9.17
CA PRO A 263 -5.73 13.63 9.48
C PRO A 263 -4.58 13.22 10.39
N LEU A 264 -3.39 13.78 10.21
CA LEU A 264 -2.20 13.43 11.02
C LEU A 264 -2.31 13.91 12.47
N VAL A 265 -3.06 14.99 12.70
CA VAL A 265 -3.35 15.49 14.06
C VAL A 265 -4.45 14.64 14.72
N LEU A 266 -5.43 14.18 13.94
CA LEU A 266 -6.52 13.34 14.43
C LEU A 266 -6.14 11.86 14.61
N SER A 267 -5.14 11.35 13.88
CA SER A 267 -4.75 9.93 13.90
C SER A 267 -3.66 9.58 14.91
N ARG A 268 -3.35 10.47 15.87
CA ARG A 268 -2.25 10.24 16.83
C ARG A 268 -2.48 9.01 17.73
N ASP A 269 -3.72 8.52 17.82
CA ASP A 269 -4.15 7.48 18.76
C ASP A 269 -4.61 6.15 18.09
N SER A 270 -4.08 5.77 16.91
CA SER A 270 -4.38 4.45 16.27
C SER A 270 -3.18 3.71 15.67
#